data_AF-A0A1T4SX51-F1
#
_entry.id   AF-A0A1T4SX51-F1
#
_cell.length_a   1.000
_cell.length_b   1.000
_cell.length_c   1.000
_cell.angle_alpha   90.00
_cell.angle_beta   90.00
_cell.angle_gamma   90.00
#
_symmetry.space_group_name_H-M   'P 1'
#
loop_
_entity.id
_entity.type
_entity.pdbx_description
1 polymer ?
#
loop_
_entity_poly.entity_id
_entity_poly.type
_entity_poly.pdbx_seq_one_letter_code
_entity_poly.pdbx_strand_id
1 'polypeptide(L)'
;MVPPDATVDGAVDAGYRPTVARVRELAAGDRPVLVRCAPPGEAGPGREPGPAETIAAVVVYAWSGARVFATGHPREVGQALDMVASISGVRPPAVARRGLV
;
A
#
# COMPACT_ATOMS: atom_id res chain seq x y z
N MET A 1 6.36 5.63 -1.61
CA MET A 1 6.71 4.62 -0.58
C MET A 1 7.72 5.25 0.36
N VAL A 2 7.66 4.92 1.64
CA VAL A 2 8.56 5.49 2.66
C VAL A 2 9.06 4.40 3.62
N PRO A 3 10.17 4.63 4.34
CA PRO A 3 10.61 3.74 5.42
C PRO A 3 9.52 3.54 6.49
N PRO A 4 9.48 2.40 7.19
CA PRO A 4 8.45 2.06 8.20
C PRO A 4 8.19 3.14 9.26
N ASP A 5 9.24 3.83 9.71
CA ASP A 5 9.18 4.84 10.78
C ASP A 5 9.23 6.30 10.25
N ALA A 6 9.17 6.49 8.93
CA ALA A 6 9.18 7.82 8.35
C ALA A 6 7.92 8.61 8.72
N THR A 7 8.09 9.92 8.87
CA THR A 7 6.99 10.89 8.92
C THR A 7 6.89 11.55 7.55
N VAL A 8 5.66 11.71 7.04
CA VAL A 8 5.39 12.27 5.71
C VAL A 8 4.59 13.55 5.89
N ASP A 9 5.23 14.69 5.64
CA ASP A 9 4.55 15.98 5.71
C ASP A 9 3.39 16.05 4.70
N GLY A 10 2.29 16.69 5.09
CA GLY A 10 1.07 16.80 4.30
C GLY A 10 0.22 15.52 4.19
N ALA A 11 0.69 14.36 4.68
CA ALA A 11 -0.10 13.13 4.72
C ALA A 11 -0.81 12.92 6.06
N VAL A 12 -2.01 12.33 6.03
CA VAL A 12 -2.69 11.89 7.24
C VAL A 12 -2.25 10.46 7.56
N ASP A 13 -1.62 10.26 8.70
CA ASP A 13 -1.22 8.94 9.18
C ASP A 13 -2.43 8.17 9.72
N ALA A 14 -2.78 7.07 9.05
CA ALA A 14 -3.82 6.15 9.48
C ALA A 14 -3.35 5.17 10.56
N GLY A 15 -2.04 5.15 10.87
CA GLY A 15 -1.42 4.26 11.84
C GLY A 15 -1.04 2.89 11.26
N TYR A 16 -0.81 1.95 12.17
CA TYR A 16 -0.38 0.59 11.88
C TYR A 16 -1.57 -0.32 11.56
N ARG A 17 -1.58 -0.90 10.35
CA ARG A 17 -2.62 -1.85 9.88
C ARG A 17 -4.05 -1.43 10.26
N PRO A 18 -4.48 -0.21 9.88
CA PRO A 18 -5.81 0.29 10.21
C PRO A 18 -6.92 -0.56 9.58
N THR A 19 -8.15 -0.38 10.04
CA THR A 19 -9.29 -0.96 9.34
C THR A 19 -9.48 -0.30 7.98
N VAL A 20 -10.02 -1.03 6.99
CA VAL A 20 -10.36 -0.47 5.68
C VAL A 20 -11.36 0.68 5.80
N ALA A 21 -12.33 0.58 6.73
CA ALA A 21 -13.29 1.65 7.00
C ALA A 21 -12.59 2.94 7.43
N ARG A 22 -11.59 2.85 8.31
CA ARG A 22 -10.80 4.00 8.75
C ARG A 22 -10.01 4.63 7.61
N VAL A 23 -9.40 3.81 6.75
CA VAL A 23 -8.67 4.32 5.57
C VAL A 23 -9.60 5.05 4.62
N ARG A 24 -10.80 4.51 4.36
CA ARG A 24 -11.81 5.15 3.51
C ARG A 24 -12.31 6.47 4.08
N GLU A 25 -12.58 6.51 5.38
CA GLU A 25 -12.98 7.73 6.09
C GLU A 25 -11.92 8.83 5.92
N LEU A 26 -10.65 8.49 6.15
CA LEU A 26 -9.54 9.43 5.99
C LEU A 26 -9.32 9.85 4.53
N ALA A 27 -9.49 8.92 3.60
CA ALA A 27 -9.30 9.16 2.17
C ALA A 27 -10.40 10.03 1.54
N ALA A 28 -11.50 10.28 2.26
CA ALA A 28 -12.52 11.24 1.84
C ALA A 28 -12.09 12.71 2.01
N GLY A 29 -11.01 12.98 2.76
CA GLY A 29 -10.43 14.32 2.88
C GLY A 29 -9.45 14.66 1.75
N ASP A 30 -8.94 15.89 1.77
CA ASP A 30 -8.06 16.42 0.72
C ASP A 30 -6.58 16.03 0.85
N ARG A 31 -6.22 15.29 1.90
CA ARG A 31 -4.83 14.91 2.19
C ARG A 31 -4.58 13.43 1.89
N PRO A 32 -3.42 13.08 1.31
CA PRO A 32 -3.08 11.68 1.07
C PRO A 32 -2.99 10.89 2.38
N VAL A 33 -3.51 9.67 2.37
CA VAL A 33 -3.47 8.77 3.54
C VAL A 33 -2.20 7.92 3.51
N LEU A 34 -1.46 7.96 4.61
CA LEU A 34 -0.32 7.10 4.93
C LEU A 34 -0.79 5.88 5.72
N VAL A 35 -0.38 4.69 5.29
CA VAL A 35 -0.60 3.44 6.03
C VAL A 35 0.75 2.81 6.39
N ARG A 36 0.90 2.39 7.65
CA ARG A 36 2.07 1.64 8.13
C ARG A 36 1.77 0.15 8.11
N CYS A 37 2.54 -0.60 7.31
CA CYS A 37 2.22 -1.98 6.99
C CYS A 37 2.68 -3.00 8.05
N ALA A 38 3.57 -2.60 8.96
CA ALA A 38 4.04 -3.40 10.08
C ALA A 38 4.22 -2.49 11.31
N PRO A 39 3.79 -2.92 12.51
CA PRO A 39 4.02 -2.18 13.75
C PRO A 39 5.51 -2.06 14.09
N PRO A 40 5.90 -1.03 14.84
CA PRO A 40 7.29 -0.82 15.21
C PRO A 40 7.69 -1.93 16.20
N GLY A 41 8.85 -2.57 15.97
CA GLY A 41 9.34 -3.65 16.82
C GLY A 41 8.89 -5.07 16.42
N GLU A 42 8.00 -5.23 15.44
CA GLU A 42 7.87 -6.51 14.71
C GLU A 42 9.01 -6.73 13.71
N ALA A 43 9.94 -5.75 13.63
CA ALA A 43 11.14 -5.74 12.79
C ALA A 43 12.25 -6.72 13.22
N GLY A 44 11.88 -7.99 13.46
CA GLY A 44 12.79 -9.06 13.88
C GLY A 44 12.65 -10.31 13.02
N PRO A 45 13.71 -11.15 12.94
CA PRO A 45 13.69 -12.37 12.13
C PRO A 45 12.54 -13.30 12.57
N GLY A 46 11.64 -13.60 11.64
CA GLY A 46 10.47 -14.45 11.86
C GLY A 46 9.26 -13.77 12.50
N ARG A 47 9.30 -12.46 12.76
CA ARG A 47 8.19 -11.68 13.32
C ARG A 47 7.69 -10.58 12.38
N GLU A 48 8.50 -10.17 11.40
CA GLU A 48 8.03 -9.28 10.34
C GLU A 48 7.06 -10.00 9.42
N PRO A 49 5.98 -9.33 9.01
CA PRO A 49 5.14 -9.84 7.94
C PRO A 49 5.98 -10.00 6.67
N GLY A 50 5.92 -11.19 6.10
CA GLY A 50 6.61 -11.47 4.86
C GLY A 50 6.10 -10.58 3.71
N PRO A 51 6.83 -10.53 2.59
CA PRO A 51 6.45 -9.73 1.43
C PRO A 51 5.02 -10.01 0.96
N ALA A 52 4.58 -11.27 0.94
CA ALA A 52 3.25 -11.67 0.47
C ALA A 52 2.11 -11.07 1.30
N GLU A 53 2.19 -11.15 2.63
CA GLU A 53 1.20 -10.56 3.53
C GLU A 53 1.16 -9.03 3.38
N THR A 54 2.33 -8.41 3.31
CA THR A 54 2.47 -6.96 3.12
C THR A 54 1.84 -6.51 1.80
N ILE A 55 2.11 -7.22 0.70
CA ILE A 55 1.52 -6.94 -0.62
C ILE A 55 0.00 -7.05 -0.57
N ALA A 56 -0.53 -8.13 0.03
CA ALA A 56 -1.97 -8.34 0.13
C ALA A 56 -2.67 -7.18 0.85
N ALA A 57 -2.12 -6.76 2.00
CA ALA A 57 -2.64 -5.61 2.74
C ALA A 57 -2.56 -4.31 1.93
N VAL A 58 -1.40 -4.02 1.31
CA VAL A 58 -1.22 -2.79 0.52
C VAL A 58 -2.19 -2.71 -0.65
N VAL A 59 -2.41 -3.81 -1.37
CA VAL A 59 -3.38 -3.84 -2.48
C VAL A 59 -4.77 -3.42 -1.99
N VAL A 60 -5.25 -4.01 -0.89
CA VAL A 60 -6.56 -3.66 -0.30
C VAL A 60 -6.62 -2.19 0.10
N TYR A 61 -5.57 -1.66 0.74
CA TYR A 61 -5.52 -0.26 1.15
C TYR A 61 -5.44 0.72 -0.03
N ALA A 62 -4.74 0.36 -1.11
CA ALA A 62 -4.66 1.17 -2.32
C ALA A 62 -6.04 1.34 -2.97
N TRP A 63 -6.81 0.26 -3.09
CA TRP A 63 -8.22 0.29 -3.52
C TRP A 63 -9.11 1.08 -2.55
N SER A 64 -8.73 1.14 -1.27
CA SER A 64 -9.46 1.86 -0.23
C SER A 64 -9.11 3.35 -0.15
N GLY A 65 -8.23 3.85 -1.02
CA GLY A 65 -7.89 5.28 -1.13
C GLY A 65 -6.56 5.67 -0.50
N ALA A 66 -5.81 4.74 0.12
CA ALA A 66 -4.46 5.04 0.58
C ALA A 66 -3.53 5.39 -0.60
N ARG A 67 -2.58 6.29 -0.35
CA ARG A 67 -1.63 6.79 -1.37
C ARG A 67 -0.17 6.67 -0.94
N VAL A 68 0.09 6.57 0.36
CA VAL A 68 1.45 6.43 0.89
C VAL A 68 1.52 5.17 1.77
N PHE A 69 2.59 4.41 1.61
CA PHE A 69 2.82 3.16 2.33
C PHE A 69 4.20 3.17 2.97
N ALA A 70 4.24 2.90 4.28
CA ALA A 70 5.45 2.70 5.06
C ALA A 70 5.69 1.20 5.26
N THR A 71 6.78 0.68 4.67
CA THR A 71 7.03 -0.77 4.58
C THR A 71 8.51 -1.07 4.33
N GLY A 72 8.95 -2.23 4.81
CA GLY A 72 10.30 -2.79 4.56
C GLY A 72 10.45 -3.46 3.19
N HIS A 73 9.36 -3.63 2.42
CA HIS A 73 9.35 -4.32 1.12
C HIS A 73 9.00 -3.37 -0.04
N PRO A 74 9.79 -2.30 -0.30
CA PRO A 74 9.41 -1.25 -1.24
C PRO A 74 9.35 -1.71 -2.69
N ARG A 75 10.19 -2.66 -3.10
CA ARG A 75 10.22 -3.12 -4.49
C ARG A 75 8.99 -3.94 -4.84
N GLU A 76 8.66 -4.90 -4.00
CA GLU A 76 7.55 -5.84 -4.17
C GLU A 76 6.20 -5.10 -4.12
N VAL A 77 6.07 -4.16 -3.18
CA VAL A 77 4.87 -3.32 -3.08
C VAL A 77 4.75 -2.38 -4.27
N GLY A 78 5.84 -1.76 -4.73
CA GLY A 78 5.83 -0.93 -5.92
C GLY A 78 5.28 -1.67 -7.14
N GLN A 79 5.76 -2.90 -7.37
CA GLN A 79 5.25 -3.77 -8.44
C GLN A 79 3.76 -4.09 -8.28
N ALA A 80 3.30 -4.37 -7.05
CA ALA A 80 1.89 -4.63 -6.79
C ALA A 80 1.01 -3.38 -7.04
N LEU A 81 1.49 -2.19 -6.69
CA LEU A 81 0.78 -0.94 -6.94
C LEU A 81 0.70 -0.60 -8.44
N ASP A 82 1.76 -0.87 -9.22
CA ASP A 82 1.72 -0.75 -10.68
C ASP A 82 0.68 -1.70 -11.30
N MET A 83 0.55 -2.90 -10.75
CA MET A 83 -0.48 -3.86 -11.15
C MET A 83 -1.88 -3.36 -10.80
N VAL A 84 -2.10 -2.86 -9.58
CA VAL A 84 -3.37 -2.25 -9.15
C VAL A 84 -3.74 -1.07 -10.05
N ALA A 85 -2.78 -0.20 -10.38
CA ALA A 85 -2.99 0.93 -11.28
C ALA A 85 -3.42 0.46 -12.68
N SER A 86 -2.83 -0.64 -13.15
CA SER A 86 -3.19 -1.24 -14.44
C SER A 86 -4.59 -1.87 -14.43
N ILE A 87 -4.93 -2.60 -13.38
CA ILE A 87 -6.26 -3.21 -13.19
C ILE A 87 -7.35 -2.12 -13.03
N SER A 88 -7.01 -1.02 -12.36
CA SER A 88 -7.92 0.13 -12.17
C SER A 88 -8.09 0.98 -13.43
N GLY A 89 -7.33 0.72 -14.50
CA GLY A 89 -7.38 1.50 -15.74
C GLY A 89 -6.74 2.89 -15.66
N VAL A 90 -6.02 3.23 -14.58
CA VAL A 90 -5.33 4.53 -14.43
C VAL A 90 -3.94 4.53 -15.06
N ARG A 91 -3.44 3.37 -15.47
CA ARG A 91 -2.18 3.16 -16.18
C ARG A 91 -2.36 2.01 -17.17
N PRO A 92 -1.76 2.02 -18.37
CA PRO A 92 -1.73 0.83 -19.23
C PRO A 92 -0.86 -0.28 -18.63
N PRO A 93 -1.22 -1.57 -18.80
CA PRO A 93 -0.33 -2.67 -18.42
C PRO A 93 0.95 -2.63 -19.28
N ALA A 94 2.08 -3.05 -18.71
CA ALA A 94 3.37 -3.07 -19.42
C ALA A 94 3.34 -3.95 -20.68
N VAL A 95 2.52 -5.01 -20.67
CA VAL A 95 2.28 -5.89 -21.81
C VAL A 95 0.80 -6.27 -21.83
N ALA A 96 0.13 -6.03 -22.95
CA ALA A 96 -1.23 -6.51 -23.21
C ALA A 96 -1.17 -7.69 -24.18
N ARG A 97 -1.79 -8.83 -23.82
CA ARG A 97 -1.90 -10.02 -24.70
C ARG A 97 -3.36 -10.36 -24.89
N ARG A 98 -3.75 -10.65 -26.13
CA ARG A 98 -5.09 -11.16 -26.44
C ARG A 98 -5.09 -12.67 -26.18
N GLY A 99 -5.74 -13.08 -25.09
CA GLY A 99 -5.83 -14.49 -24.68
C GLY A 99 -7.00 -15.27 -25.30
N LEU A 100 -7.91 -14.58 -25.98
CA LEU A 100 -9.07 -15.18 -26.64
C LEU A 100 -8.89 -15.07 -28.15
N VAL A 101 -8.76 -16.25 -28.78
CA VAL A 101 -8.82 -16.46 -30.23
C VAL A 101 -10.24 -16.64 -30.68
#